data_AF-A0A840PGP1-F1
#
_entry.id   AF-A0A840PGP1-F1
#
_cell.length_a   1.000
_cell.length_b   1.000
_cell.length_c   1.000
_cell.angle_alpha   90.00
_cell.angle_beta   90.00
_cell.angle_gamma   90.00
#
_symmetry.space_group_name_H-M   'P 1'
#
loop_
_entity.id
_entity.type
_entity.pdbx_description
1 polymer ?
#
loop_
_entity_poly.entity_id
_entity_poly.type
_entity_poly.pdbx_seq_one_letter_code
_entity_poly.pdbx_strand_id
1 'polypeptide(L)'
;MAAQPPTSRKPSKTGKPSKTGKFSKNSTNSTSGGAGALHHPSSLLRGVALAACVLAAAGAIALGPASSGAAEPKPSKAALKAELAKLNKQVDKLIAEYGAKRAELAEAQKAERAAREKLTAAQEAYERATREVGDIAQLRYQAGDDDLPAFLFGQSAGGAALLQQMAERQSAYLAGFATARDEREKAAEEAEKLTGKIRGQAEDVNRRRKEAEKLIGQIERKLDQLVPAASGKRSDGTWSPELPTGPDNITPRTRLMRDEIKERFKLPFTVGCFRNDGGGGEHPLGRACDFMLSSGGAMPSAANLALGDQIAAWTIENAAKLGVKYVIYKQRIYNIASPGWRAMSDRGSITQNHFDHVHVSMY
;
A
#
# COMPACT_ATOMS: atom_id res chain seq x y z
N MET A 1 56.38 -18.91 33.78
CA MET A 1 56.65 -20.32 33.46
C MET A 1 55.31 -21.05 33.43
N ALA A 2 54.87 -21.45 32.24
CA ALA A 2 53.53 -21.95 31.97
C ALA A 2 53.44 -23.47 32.20
N ALA A 3 52.34 -23.90 32.83
CA ALA A 3 51.98 -25.29 33.05
C ALA A 3 51.20 -25.85 31.84
N GLN A 4 51.47 -27.10 31.48
CA GLN A 4 50.76 -27.88 30.46
C GLN A 4 49.39 -28.37 30.96
N PRO A 5 48.43 -28.60 30.05
CA PRO A 5 47.37 -29.58 30.26
C PRO A 5 47.36 -30.72 29.20
N PRO A 6 46.79 -31.90 29.52
CA PRO A 6 46.84 -33.08 28.65
C PRO A 6 45.51 -33.43 27.94
N THR A 7 45.66 -34.09 26.79
CA THR A 7 44.90 -35.25 26.23
C THR A 7 43.38 -35.26 26.09
N SER A 8 42.89 -35.61 24.88
CA SER A 8 42.03 -36.80 24.55
C SER A 8 41.25 -36.57 23.24
N ARG A 9 41.51 -37.37 22.18
CA ARG A 9 40.80 -38.58 21.69
C ARG A 9 39.38 -38.35 21.11
N LYS A 10 39.26 -38.63 19.79
CA LYS A 10 38.04 -38.76 18.96
C LYS A 10 37.02 -39.80 19.50
N PRO A 11 35.75 -39.77 19.05
CA PRO A 11 35.38 -40.70 17.96
C PRO A 11 34.38 -40.15 16.93
N SER A 12 34.36 -40.85 15.79
CA SER A 12 33.48 -40.75 14.62
C SER A 12 32.01 -41.10 14.90
N LYS A 13 31.06 -40.47 14.18
CA LYS A 13 29.76 -41.08 13.86
C LYS A 13 29.28 -40.79 12.44
N THR A 14 29.05 -41.88 11.74
CA THR A 14 28.31 -42.09 10.50
C THR A 14 26.79 -42.01 10.72
N GLY A 15 26.02 -41.68 9.68
CA GLY A 15 24.68 -42.24 9.46
C GLY A 15 23.48 -41.27 9.52
N LYS A 16 23.01 -40.85 8.34
CA LYS A 16 21.61 -40.53 7.98
C LYS A 16 21.25 -41.49 6.81
N PRO A 17 19.99 -41.69 6.37
CA PRO A 17 18.73 -41.09 6.79
C PRO A 17 17.52 -42.07 6.88
N SER A 18 16.40 -41.62 7.48
CA SER A 18 15.07 -42.19 7.19
C SER A 18 14.05 -41.08 6.90
N LYS A 19 13.13 -41.42 6.00
CA LYS A 19 12.12 -40.58 5.36
C LYS A 19 10.80 -40.59 6.15
N THR A 20 9.95 -39.63 5.77
CA THR A 20 8.47 -39.63 5.76
C THR A 20 7.72 -39.53 7.09
N GLY A 21 7.14 -38.35 7.31
CA GLY A 21 5.97 -38.14 8.17
C GLY A 21 5.10 -37.01 7.59
N LYS A 22 3.98 -37.37 6.97
CA LYS A 22 2.90 -36.46 6.55
C LYS A 22 2.24 -35.89 7.81
N PHE A 23 2.24 -34.57 7.98
CA PHE A 23 1.41 -33.90 8.98
C PHE A 23 0.09 -33.44 8.34
N SER A 24 -0.99 -34.08 8.79
CA SER A 24 -2.37 -33.69 8.55
C SER A 24 -2.71 -32.46 9.39
N LYS A 25 -3.33 -31.44 8.77
CA LYS A 25 -3.84 -30.25 9.45
C LYS A 25 -5.23 -30.58 10.02
N ASN A 26 -5.36 -30.56 11.35
CA ASN A 26 -6.64 -30.47 12.05
C ASN A 26 -6.76 -29.07 12.65
N SER A 27 -7.74 -28.30 12.21
CA SER A 27 -8.14 -27.03 12.83
C SER A 27 -9.67 -27.01 12.92
N THR A 28 -10.17 -27.06 14.16
CA THR A 28 -11.22 -26.21 14.76
C THR A 28 -12.21 -25.54 13.77
N ASN A 29 -13.53 -25.56 13.93
CA ASN A 29 -14.25 -25.28 15.16
C ASN A 29 -15.75 -25.60 14.96
N SER A 30 -16.39 -26.08 16.03
CA SER A 30 -17.84 -26.23 16.19
C SER A 30 -18.32 -25.14 17.14
N THR A 31 -19.36 -24.38 16.77
CA THR A 31 -20.39 -23.89 17.73
C THR A 31 -21.59 -23.30 16.98
N SER A 32 -22.77 -23.77 17.42
CA SER A 32 -24.13 -23.47 16.99
C SER A 32 -24.84 -22.51 17.96
N GLY A 33 -25.82 -21.74 17.45
CA GLY A 33 -26.98 -21.19 18.19
C GLY A 33 -26.72 -19.89 18.98
N GLY A 34 -27.55 -18.85 18.99
CA GLY A 34 -28.93 -18.69 18.54
C GLY A 34 -29.83 -18.23 19.70
N ALA A 35 -30.09 -16.92 19.82
CA ALA A 35 -31.18 -16.23 20.53
C ALA A 35 -30.83 -14.72 20.58
N GLY A 36 -31.68 -13.72 20.41
CA GLY A 36 -33.11 -13.58 20.13
C GLY A 36 -33.35 -12.07 20.16
N ALA A 37 -33.90 -11.48 19.10
CA ALA A 37 -34.16 -10.04 19.02
C ALA A 37 -35.67 -9.81 18.90
N LEU A 38 -36.24 -9.15 19.91
CA LEU A 38 -37.63 -8.71 19.95
C LEU A 38 -37.72 -7.28 19.39
N HIS A 39 -38.63 -7.10 18.42
CA HIS A 39 -39.24 -5.83 17.99
C HIS A 39 -39.98 -5.16 19.17
N HIS A 40 -40.17 -3.85 19.26
CA HIS A 40 -41.08 -3.00 18.45
C HIS A 40 -41.03 -1.51 18.93
N PRO A 41 -41.82 -0.53 18.39
CA PRO A 41 -41.30 0.64 17.67
C PRO A 41 -41.76 2.03 18.22
N SER A 42 -41.66 3.06 17.37
CA SER A 42 -42.24 4.44 17.42
C SER A 42 -41.27 5.50 17.95
N SER A 43 -41.07 6.67 17.35
CA SER A 43 -42.03 7.55 16.66
C SER A 43 -41.34 8.58 15.74
N LEU A 44 -42.12 9.07 14.77
CA LEU A 44 -41.83 10.18 13.86
C LEU A 44 -41.63 11.51 14.59
N LEU A 45 -40.77 12.39 14.07
CA LEU A 45 -41.08 13.82 13.94
C LEU A 45 -40.21 14.52 12.90
N ARG A 46 -40.88 15.48 12.25
CA ARG A 46 -40.53 16.20 11.02
C ARG A 46 -39.37 17.17 11.19
N GLY A 47 -38.78 17.52 10.04
CA GLY A 47 -37.57 18.31 9.93
C GLY A 47 -37.70 19.81 10.21
N VAL A 48 -36.54 20.44 10.31
CA VAL A 48 -36.28 21.84 9.96
C VAL A 48 -34.90 21.87 9.31
N ALA A 49 -34.87 22.22 8.03
CA ALA A 49 -33.66 22.56 7.31
C ALA A 49 -33.18 23.95 7.76
N LEU A 50 -31.88 24.10 8.02
CA LEU A 50 -31.24 25.40 8.11
C LEU A 50 -30.08 25.47 7.12
N ALA A 51 -30.27 26.35 6.15
CA ALA A 51 -29.32 26.76 5.12
C ALA A 51 -28.43 27.90 5.63
N ALA A 52 -27.20 27.96 5.10
CA ALA A 52 -26.30 29.15 5.00
C ALA A 52 -24.89 28.63 4.64
N CYS A 53 -24.11 29.11 3.68
CA CYS A 53 -24.18 30.27 2.78
C CYS A 53 -23.40 29.90 1.50
N VAL A 54 -24.00 30.08 0.32
CA VAL A 54 -23.29 30.13 -0.96
C VAL A 54 -23.32 31.58 -1.41
N LEU A 55 -22.13 32.17 -1.58
CA LEU A 55 -21.94 33.48 -2.18
C LEU A 55 -22.37 33.42 -3.66
N ALA A 56 -23.49 34.08 -3.97
CA ALA A 56 -23.93 34.37 -5.32
C ALA A 56 -23.19 35.59 -5.85
N ALA A 57 -22.41 35.41 -6.93
CA ALA A 57 -22.07 36.49 -7.85
C ALA A 57 -22.94 36.31 -9.10
N ALA A 58 -23.85 37.26 -9.31
CA ALA A 58 -24.76 37.32 -10.43
C ALA A 58 -23.99 37.56 -11.75
N GLY A 59 -24.26 36.73 -12.76
CA GLY A 59 -23.87 36.94 -14.15
C GLY A 59 -25.10 36.79 -15.03
N ALA A 60 -25.47 37.88 -15.71
CA ALA A 60 -26.66 37.99 -16.55
C ALA A 60 -26.70 36.93 -17.66
N ILE A 61 -27.87 36.31 -17.86
CA ILE A 61 -28.14 35.41 -18.99
C ILE A 61 -28.40 36.29 -20.22
N ALA A 62 -27.40 36.43 -21.07
CA ALA A 62 -27.56 36.90 -22.44
C ALA A 62 -27.81 35.69 -23.35
N LEU A 63 -29.00 35.60 -23.93
CA LEU A 63 -29.34 34.67 -25.01
C LEU A 63 -28.58 35.08 -26.29
N GLY A 64 -27.35 34.57 -26.44
CA GLY A 64 -26.59 34.60 -27.69
C GLY A 64 -26.71 33.28 -28.46
N PRO A 65 -26.47 33.27 -29.78
CA PRO A 65 -26.61 32.07 -30.59
C PRO A 65 -25.63 30.98 -30.13
N ALA A 66 -26.10 29.73 -30.12
CA ALA A 66 -25.31 28.57 -29.75
C ALA A 66 -24.05 28.47 -30.61
N SER A 67 -22.89 28.88 -30.05
CA SER A 67 -21.61 28.43 -30.57
C SER A 67 -21.52 26.94 -30.34
N SER A 68 -21.35 26.22 -31.46
CA SER A 68 -20.86 24.85 -31.50
C SER A 68 -19.73 24.67 -30.49
N GLY A 69 -19.88 23.67 -29.61
CA GLY A 69 -18.86 23.31 -28.63
C GLY A 69 -17.55 22.97 -29.32
N ALA A 70 -16.65 23.94 -29.41
CA ALA A 70 -15.24 23.69 -29.62
C ALA A 70 -14.75 22.96 -28.37
N ALA A 71 -14.45 21.67 -28.52
CA ALA A 71 -13.76 20.91 -27.50
C ALA A 71 -12.53 21.72 -27.05
N GLU A 72 -12.40 21.92 -25.73
CA GLU A 72 -11.24 22.61 -25.16
C GLU A 72 -9.95 22.05 -25.77
N PRO A 73 -9.01 22.91 -26.19
CA PRO A 73 -7.78 22.43 -26.80
C PRO A 73 -7.07 21.49 -25.84
N LYS A 74 -6.81 20.25 -26.30
CA LYS A 74 -6.06 19.26 -25.51
C LYS A 74 -4.78 19.92 -24.98
N PRO A 75 -4.46 19.81 -23.68
CA PRO A 75 -3.30 20.46 -23.11
C PRO A 75 -2.03 20.04 -23.87
N SER A 76 -1.16 21.02 -24.16
CA SER A 76 0.08 20.75 -24.89
C SER A 76 0.98 19.78 -24.11
N LYS A 77 1.81 18.98 -24.79
CA LYS A 77 2.77 18.06 -24.13
C LYS A 77 3.65 18.78 -23.10
N ALA A 78 4.02 20.04 -23.36
CA ALA A 78 4.79 20.88 -22.44
C ALA A 78 4.00 21.22 -21.16
N ALA A 79 2.72 21.58 -21.29
CA ALA A 79 1.85 21.84 -20.14
C ALA A 79 1.65 20.57 -19.30
N LEU A 80 1.44 19.41 -19.94
CA LEU A 80 1.32 18.12 -19.25
C LEU A 80 2.59 17.74 -18.48
N LYS A 81 3.78 17.95 -19.08
CA LYS A 81 5.06 17.69 -18.40
C LYS A 81 5.26 18.59 -17.17
N ALA A 82 4.93 19.88 -17.28
CA ALA A 82 5.01 20.82 -16.15
C ALA A 82 4.04 20.44 -15.01
N GLU A 83 2.82 20.04 -15.37
CA GLU A 83 1.82 19.61 -14.39
C GLU A 83 2.21 18.29 -13.70
N LEU A 84 2.78 17.34 -14.43
CA LEU A 84 3.34 16.10 -13.87
C LEU A 84 4.47 16.38 -12.88
N ALA A 85 5.39 17.29 -13.19
CA ALA A 85 6.45 17.68 -12.25
C ALA A 85 5.87 18.26 -10.94
N LYS A 86 4.81 19.07 -11.05
CA LYS A 86 4.10 19.61 -9.89
C LYS A 86 3.42 18.52 -9.08
N LEU A 87 2.70 17.60 -9.74
CA LEU A 87 2.02 16.49 -9.08
C LEU A 87 2.99 15.53 -8.39
N ASN A 88 4.12 15.20 -9.02
CA ASN A 88 5.17 14.38 -8.42
C ASN A 88 5.68 15.01 -7.12
N LYS A 89 5.98 16.31 -7.13
CA LYS A 89 6.40 17.04 -5.92
C LYS A 89 5.33 17.00 -4.80
N GLN A 90 4.05 17.04 -5.17
CA GLN A 90 2.95 16.93 -4.21
C GLN A 90 2.85 15.52 -3.62
N VAL A 91 3.01 14.48 -4.44
CA VAL A 91 3.03 13.09 -4.00
C VAL A 91 4.21 12.81 -3.07
N ASP A 92 5.42 13.27 -3.41
CA ASP A 92 6.60 13.09 -2.57
C ASP A 92 6.40 13.70 -1.17
N LYS A 93 5.83 14.90 -1.12
CA LYS A 93 5.48 15.57 0.13
C LYS A 93 4.45 14.75 0.92
N LEU A 94 3.39 14.26 0.28
CA LEU A 94 2.37 13.45 0.95
C LEU A 94 2.89 12.11 1.43
N ILE A 95 3.79 11.46 0.68
CA ILE A 95 4.43 10.21 1.11
C ILE A 95 5.27 10.45 2.37
N ALA A 96 6.05 11.54 2.41
CA ALA A 96 6.83 11.90 3.59
C ALA A 96 5.92 12.17 4.80
N GLU A 97 4.85 12.95 4.62
CA GLU A 97 3.89 13.24 5.70
C GLU A 97 3.12 11.99 6.15
N TYR A 98 2.73 11.11 5.22
CA TYR A 98 2.10 9.82 5.52
C TYR A 98 3.03 8.92 6.33
N GLY A 99 4.32 8.86 5.95
CA GLY A 99 5.34 8.13 6.70
C GLY A 99 5.49 8.65 8.14
N ALA A 100 5.57 9.97 8.32
CA ALA A 100 5.64 10.59 9.64
C ALA A 100 4.41 10.28 10.50
N LYS A 101 3.20 10.37 9.92
CA LYS A 101 1.96 10.05 10.64
C LYS A 101 1.80 8.59 11.00
N ARG A 102 2.31 7.68 10.16
CA ARG A 102 2.38 6.26 10.49
C ARG A 102 3.30 5.97 11.66
N ALA A 103 4.45 6.64 11.73
CA ALA A 103 5.37 6.51 12.85
C ALA A 103 4.73 7.03 14.15
N GLU A 104 4.07 8.19 14.08
CA GLU A 104 3.32 8.77 15.21
C GLU A 104 2.22 7.84 15.71
N LEU A 105 1.45 7.22 14.80
CA LEU A 105 0.41 6.24 15.14
C LEU A 105 1.00 4.98 15.79
N ALA A 106 2.15 4.50 15.30
CA ALA A 106 2.82 3.32 15.86
C ALA A 106 3.28 3.56 17.30
N GLU A 107 3.86 4.74 17.59
CA GLU A 107 4.22 5.13 18.96
C GLU A 107 2.99 5.31 19.85
N ALA A 108 1.90 5.90 19.34
CA ALA A 108 0.65 6.01 20.07
C ALA A 108 0.06 4.63 20.43
N GLN A 109 0.08 3.69 19.49
CA GLN A 109 -0.34 2.30 19.74
C GLN A 109 0.54 1.59 20.77
N LYS A 110 1.85 1.88 20.79
CA LYS A 110 2.75 1.34 21.82
C LYS A 110 2.41 1.92 23.20
N ALA A 111 2.15 3.22 23.28
CA ALA A 111 1.74 3.86 24.53
C ALA A 111 0.39 3.33 25.03
N GLU A 112 -0.59 3.10 24.14
CA GLU A 112 -1.89 2.53 24.50
C GLU A 112 -1.79 1.09 24.99
N ARG A 113 -0.94 0.24 24.37
CA ARG A 113 -0.65 -1.09 24.91
C ARG A 113 -0.09 -1.03 26.33
N ALA A 114 0.88 -0.17 26.58
CA ALA A 114 1.45 0.01 27.91
C ALA A 114 0.41 0.53 28.92
N ALA A 115 -0.47 1.44 28.52
CA ALA A 115 -1.56 1.93 29.37
C ALA A 115 -2.60 0.84 29.68
N ARG A 116 -2.92 -0.04 28.70
CA ARG A 116 -3.80 -1.19 28.91
C ARG A 116 -3.19 -2.20 29.89
N GLU A 117 -1.90 -2.49 29.78
CA GLU A 117 -1.19 -3.35 30.72
C GLU A 117 -1.25 -2.79 32.15
N LYS A 118 -1.02 -1.47 32.31
CA LYS A 118 -1.19 -0.79 33.61
C LYS A 118 -2.61 -0.90 34.15
N LEU A 119 -3.62 -0.71 33.30
CA LEU A 119 -5.02 -0.85 33.67
C LEU A 119 -5.34 -2.27 34.15
N THR A 120 -4.85 -3.30 33.45
CA THR A 120 -5.01 -4.69 33.88
C THR A 120 -4.37 -4.92 35.25
N ALA A 121 -3.13 -4.46 35.46
CA ALA A 121 -2.46 -4.59 36.76
C ALA A 121 -3.20 -3.86 37.89
N ALA A 122 -3.73 -2.66 37.62
CA ALA A 122 -4.52 -1.88 38.57
C ALA A 122 -5.88 -2.53 38.87
N GLN A 123 -6.52 -3.16 37.88
CA GLN A 123 -7.74 -3.96 38.08
C GLN A 123 -7.47 -5.16 38.99
N GLU A 124 -6.40 -5.90 38.77
CA GLU A 124 -6.04 -7.03 39.63
C GLU A 124 -5.73 -6.57 41.08
N ALA A 125 -5.06 -5.43 41.25
CA ALA A 125 -4.80 -4.84 42.56
C ALA A 125 -6.09 -4.43 43.27
N TYR A 126 -7.01 -3.79 42.54
CA TYR A 126 -8.33 -3.41 43.04
C TYR A 126 -9.15 -4.64 43.44
N GLU A 127 -9.16 -5.70 42.64
CA GLU A 127 -9.85 -6.96 42.96
C GLU A 127 -9.26 -7.64 44.20
N ARG A 128 -7.93 -7.63 44.37
CA ARG A 128 -7.28 -8.13 45.58
C ARG A 128 -7.72 -7.34 46.81
N ALA A 129 -7.64 -6.00 46.75
CA ALA A 129 -8.07 -5.14 47.84
C ALA A 129 -9.57 -5.30 48.16
N THR A 130 -10.40 -5.52 47.13
CA THR A 130 -11.84 -5.80 47.30
C THR A 130 -12.08 -7.09 48.08
N ARG A 131 -11.34 -8.16 47.76
CA ARG A 131 -11.41 -9.43 48.48
C ARG A 131 -10.97 -9.29 49.93
N GLU A 132 -9.86 -8.59 50.19
CA GLU A 132 -9.37 -8.37 51.56
C GLU A 132 -10.39 -7.62 52.44
N VAL A 133 -11.02 -6.56 51.91
CA VAL A 133 -12.08 -5.84 52.62
C VAL A 133 -13.31 -6.75 52.84
N GLY A 134 -13.66 -7.58 51.86
CA GLY A 134 -14.74 -8.57 51.97
C GLY A 134 -14.48 -9.61 53.05
N ASP A 135 -13.27 -10.16 53.13
CA ASP A 135 -12.86 -11.14 54.15
C ASP A 135 -12.96 -10.54 55.57
N ILE A 136 -12.54 -9.28 55.74
CA ILE A 136 -12.66 -8.58 57.02
C ILE A 136 -14.12 -8.36 57.40
N ALA A 137 -14.96 -7.96 56.45
CA ALA A 137 -16.40 -7.78 56.67
C ALA A 137 -17.07 -9.10 57.05
N GLN A 138 -16.70 -10.20 56.38
CA GLN A 138 -17.21 -11.53 56.67
C GLN A 138 -16.77 -12.03 58.05
N LEU A 139 -15.50 -11.84 58.42
CA LEU A 139 -14.99 -12.19 59.76
C LEU A 139 -15.76 -11.44 60.86
N ARG A 140 -16.05 -10.14 60.65
CA ARG A 140 -16.89 -9.37 61.58
C ARG A 140 -18.31 -9.90 61.65
N TYR A 141 -18.92 -10.21 60.51
CA TYR A 141 -20.27 -10.75 60.47
C TYR A 141 -20.37 -12.13 61.17
N GLN A 142 -19.38 -12.99 60.97
CA GLN A 142 -19.32 -14.33 61.57
C GLN A 142 -18.99 -14.29 63.07
N ALA A 143 -18.18 -13.33 63.51
CA ALA A 143 -17.87 -13.14 64.92
C ALA A 143 -19.09 -12.75 65.78
N GLY A 144 -20.23 -12.40 65.14
CA GLY A 144 -21.40 -11.90 65.83
C GLY A 144 -21.18 -10.47 66.31
N ASP A 145 -22.26 -9.68 66.31
CA ASP A 145 -22.25 -8.31 66.81
C ASP A 145 -22.06 -8.34 68.34
N ASP A 146 -20.81 -8.39 68.78
CA ASP A 146 -20.48 -8.38 70.20
C ASP A 146 -19.30 -7.44 70.45
N ASP A 147 -19.64 -6.26 70.95
CA ASP A 147 -18.76 -5.28 71.62
C ASP A 147 -18.20 -5.85 72.97
N LEU A 148 -18.50 -7.12 73.27
CA LEU A 148 -18.04 -7.84 74.45
C LEU A 148 -16.51 -7.90 74.61
N PRO A 149 -15.68 -8.06 73.56
CA PRO A 149 -14.23 -8.04 73.71
C PRO A 149 -13.70 -6.65 74.07
N ALA A 150 -14.27 -5.57 73.53
CA ALA A 150 -13.84 -4.22 73.88
C ALA A 150 -14.15 -3.89 75.34
N PHE A 151 -15.31 -4.34 75.84
CA PHE A 151 -15.72 -4.18 77.23
C PHE A 151 -14.92 -5.05 78.22
N LEU A 152 -14.60 -6.31 77.87
CA LEU A 152 -13.85 -7.24 78.73
C LEU A 152 -12.32 -7.04 78.69
N PHE A 153 -11.75 -6.75 77.51
CA PHE A 153 -10.29 -6.65 77.34
C PHE A 153 -9.77 -5.20 77.44
N GLY A 154 -10.62 -4.18 77.22
CA GLY A 154 -10.24 -2.77 77.29
C GLY A 154 -9.81 -2.27 78.67
N GLN A 155 -10.09 -3.03 79.74
CA GLN A 155 -9.68 -2.72 81.12
C GLN A 155 -8.19 -3.03 81.41
N SER A 156 -7.50 -3.73 80.50
CA SER A 156 -6.08 -4.07 80.63
C SER A 156 -5.23 -3.33 79.59
N ALA A 157 -4.01 -2.92 79.95
CA ALA A 157 -3.09 -2.26 79.02
C ALA A 157 -2.79 -3.10 77.75
N GLY A 158 -2.80 -4.44 77.88
CA GLY A 158 -2.63 -5.36 76.75
C GLY A 158 -3.83 -5.39 75.79
N GLY A 159 -5.05 -5.30 76.30
CA GLY A 159 -6.25 -5.24 75.45
C GLY A 159 -6.43 -3.88 74.77
N ALA A 160 -6.04 -2.78 75.42
CA ALA A 160 -6.00 -1.46 74.79
C ALA A 160 -5.00 -1.41 73.61
N ALA A 161 -3.81 -2.00 73.76
CA ALA A 161 -2.81 -2.10 72.69
C ALA A 161 -3.32 -2.96 71.51
N LEU A 162 -4.03 -4.05 71.79
CA LEU A 162 -4.63 -4.90 70.75
C LEU A 162 -5.73 -4.17 69.97
N LEU A 163 -6.62 -3.43 70.66
CA LEU A 163 -7.66 -2.62 70.01
C LEU A 163 -7.05 -1.54 69.11
N GLN A 164 -5.99 -0.87 69.56
CA GLN A 164 -5.29 0.11 68.75
C GLN A 164 -4.64 -0.51 67.51
N GLN A 165 -3.98 -1.67 67.66
CA GLN A 165 -3.42 -2.42 66.52
C GLN A 165 -4.50 -2.82 65.51
N MET A 166 -5.68 -3.24 65.97
CA MET A 166 -6.81 -3.58 65.09
C MET A 166 -7.34 -2.36 64.34
N ALA A 167 -7.49 -1.22 65.01
CA ALA A 167 -7.95 0.02 64.41
C ALA A 167 -6.96 0.55 63.36
N GLU A 168 -5.67 0.53 63.66
CA GLU A 168 -4.59 0.89 62.71
C GLU A 168 -4.61 -0.02 61.48
N ARG A 169 -4.76 -1.34 61.70
CA ARG A 169 -4.84 -2.32 60.62
C ARG A 169 -6.09 -2.12 59.75
N GLN A 170 -7.25 -1.84 60.34
CA GLN A 170 -8.48 -1.57 59.60
C GLN A 170 -8.38 -0.28 58.76
N SER A 171 -7.80 0.77 59.33
CA SER A 171 -7.52 2.02 58.61
C SER A 171 -6.58 1.79 57.42
N ALA A 172 -5.52 1.01 57.62
CA ALA A 172 -4.59 0.65 56.55
C ALA A 172 -5.25 -0.12 55.40
N TYR A 173 -6.17 -1.06 55.69
CA TYR A 173 -6.92 -1.78 54.66
C TYR A 173 -7.84 -0.87 53.85
N LEU A 174 -8.60 0.02 54.51
CA LEU A 174 -9.48 0.97 53.84
C LEU A 174 -8.69 1.97 52.97
N ALA A 175 -7.54 2.43 53.47
CA ALA A 175 -6.62 3.29 52.72
C ALA A 175 -6.03 2.55 51.50
N GLY A 176 -5.66 1.28 51.65
CA GLY A 176 -5.17 0.45 50.54
C GLY A 176 -6.24 0.22 49.47
N PHE A 177 -7.48 -0.04 49.87
CA PHE A 177 -8.61 -0.17 48.94
C PHE A 177 -8.90 1.13 48.18
N ALA A 178 -8.96 2.27 48.90
CA ALA A 178 -9.16 3.58 48.27
C ALA A 178 -8.03 3.89 47.26
N THR A 179 -6.78 3.59 47.62
CA THR A 179 -5.63 3.75 46.72
C THR A 179 -5.78 2.90 45.47
N ALA A 180 -6.09 1.60 45.60
CA ALA A 180 -6.26 0.70 44.47
C ALA A 180 -7.43 1.10 43.56
N ARG A 181 -8.52 1.62 44.13
CA ARG A 181 -9.67 2.16 43.38
C ARG A 181 -9.24 3.35 42.53
N ASP A 182 -8.57 4.33 43.14
CA ASP A 182 -8.17 5.58 42.49
C ASP A 182 -7.10 5.32 41.40
N GLU A 183 -6.17 4.39 41.65
CA GLU A 183 -5.19 3.96 40.64
C GLU A 183 -5.84 3.28 39.44
N ARG A 184 -6.83 2.40 39.68
CA ARG A 184 -7.61 1.76 38.61
C ARG A 184 -8.39 2.77 37.79
N GLU A 185 -9.03 3.74 38.44
CA GLU A 185 -9.75 4.82 37.76
C GLU A 185 -8.83 5.66 36.88
N LYS A 186 -7.69 6.12 37.42
CA LYS A 186 -6.68 6.87 36.65
C LYS A 186 -6.14 6.07 35.46
N ALA A 187 -5.86 4.79 35.64
CA ALA A 187 -5.39 3.93 34.56
C ALA A 187 -6.45 3.73 33.47
N ALA A 188 -7.73 3.67 33.84
CA ALA A 188 -8.84 3.54 32.90
C ALA A 188 -8.99 4.82 32.05
N GLU A 189 -8.95 5.99 32.69
CA GLU A 189 -9.00 7.28 31.98
C GLU A 189 -7.81 7.46 31.02
N GLU A 190 -6.60 7.09 31.43
CA GLU A 190 -5.40 7.16 30.58
C GLU A 190 -5.56 6.26 29.33
N ALA A 191 -5.99 5.02 29.52
CA ALA A 191 -6.19 4.06 28.43
C ALA A 191 -7.31 4.49 27.46
N GLU A 192 -8.42 5.03 27.97
CA GLU A 192 -9.52 5.54 27.17
C GLU A 192 -9.09 6.75 26.32
N LYS A 193 -8.39 7.70 26.94
CA LYS A 193 -7.86 8.90 26.26
C LYS A 193 -6.91 8.53 25.12
N LEU A 194 -6.03 7.55 25.33
CA LEU A 194 -5.12 7.06 24.30
C LEU A 194 -5.87 6.33 23.17
N THR A 195 -6.86 5.51 23.51
CA THR A 195 -7.72 4.82 22.53
C THR A 195 -8.43 5.84 21.62
N GLY A 196 -8.98 6.91 22.19
CA GLY A 196 -9.62 8.00 21.43
C GLY A 196 -8.65 8.71 20.48
N LYS A 197 -7.42 9.01 20.93
CA LYS A 197 -6.38 9.62 20.09
C LYS A 197 -5.96 8.73 18.92
N ILE A 198 -5.76 7.43 19.16
CA ILE A 198 -5.37 6.46 18.13
C ILE A 198 -6.41 6.41 17.02
N ARG A 199 -7.70 6.44 17.35
CA ARG A 199 -8.77 6.45 16.34
C ARG A 199 -8.64 7.65 15.40
N GLY A 200 -8.49 8.86 15.94
CA GLY A 200 -8.30 10.06 15.13
C GLY A 200 -7.03 10.04 14.28
N GLN A 201 -5.91 9.55 14.84
CA GLN A 201 -4.66 9.39 14.10
C GLN A 201 -4.77 8.35 12.97
N ALA A 202 -5.47 7.23 13.20
CA ALA A 202 -5.70 6.22 12.19
C ALA A 202 -6.58 6.75 11.03
N GLU A 203 -7.58 7.57 11.34
CA GLU A 203 -8.40 8.26 10.33
C GLU A 203 -7.58 9.26 9.52
N ASP A 204 -6.67 10.02 10.15
CA ASP A 204 -5.74 10.94 9.46
C ASP A 204 -4.81 10.21 8.50
N VAL A 205 -4.19 9.12 8.96
CA VAL A 205 -3.31 8.26 8.14
C VAL A 205 -4.07 7.71 6.93
N ASN A 206 -5.32 7.24 7.13
CA ASN A 206 -6.14 6.71 6.05
C ASN A 206 -6.55 7.81 5.04
N ARG A 207 -6.87 9.02 5.51
CA ARG A 207 -7.19 10.15 4.64
C ARG A 207 -6.01 10.53 3.74
N ARG A 208 -4.82 10.66 4.32
CA ARG A 208 -3.57 10.97 3.59
C ARG A 208 -3.22 9.89 2.56
N ARG A 209 -3.44 8.61 2.91
CA ARG A 209 -3.29 7.50 1.96
C ARG A 209 -4.19 7.67 0.74
N LYS A 210 -5.49 7.93 0.94
CA LYS A 210 -6.45 8.12 -0.16
C LYS A 210 -6.11 9.33 -1.03
N GLU A 211 -5.63 10.42 -0.43
CA GLU A 211 -5.16 11.61 -1.16
C GLU A 211 -3.96 11.29 -2.05
N ALA A 212 -2.97 10.55 -1.52
CA ALA A 212 -1.82 10.10 -2.30
C ALA A 212 -2.25 9.17 -3.46
N GLU A 213 -3.11 8.18 -3.21
CA GLU A 213 -3.67 7.28 -4.23
C GLU A 213 -4.40 8.07 -5.35
N LYS A 214 -5.18 9.10 -4.99
CA LYS A 214 -5.88 9.95 -5.95
C LYS A 214 -4.92 10.74 -6.85
N LEU A 215 -3.83 11.28 -6.28
CA LEU A 215 -2.81 12.02 -7.04
C LEU A 215 -1.99 11.11 -7.95
N ILE A 216 -1.65 9.91 -7.48
CA ILE A 216 -0.99 8.89 -8.32
C ILE A 216 -1.88 8.55 -9.52
N GLY A 217 -3.17 8.32 -9.31
CA GLY A 217 -4.10 8.10 -10.42
C GLY A 217 -4.23 9.30 -11.38
N GLN A 218 -4.06 10.54 -10.90
CA GLN A 218 -3.99 11.73 -11.77
C GLN A 218 -2.70 11.76 -12.59
N ILE A 219 -1.57 11.39 -11.99
CA ILE A 219 -0.29 11.27 -12.67
C ILE A 219 -0.38 10.21 -13.78
N GLU A 220 -0.90 9.02 -13.48
CA GLU A 220 -1.12 7.94 -14.45
C GLU A 220 -1.95 8.42 -15.64
N ARG A 221 -3.09 9.08 -15.40
CA ARG A 221 -3.93 9.62 -16.48
C ARG A 221 -3.22 10.68 -17.33
N LYS A 222 -2.36 11.50 -16.73
CA LYS A 222 -1.61 12.54 -17.47
C LYS A 222 -0.43 11.96 -18.25
N LEU A 223 0.26 10.98 -17.67
CA LEU A 223 1.23 10.16 -18.40
C LEU A 223 0.54 9.46 -19.58
N ASP A 224 -0.69 8.99 -19.39
CA ASP A 224 -1.46 8.38 -20.45
C ASP A 224 -1.77 9.33 -21.61
N GLN A 225 -2.04 10.60 -21.30
CA GLN A 225 -2.30 11.65 -22.28
C GLN A 225 -1.04 12.10 -23.05
N LEU A 226 0.16 11.83 -22.53
CA LEU A 226 1.41 12.19 -23.23
C LEU A 226 1.68 11.34 -24.47
N VAL A 227 1.22 10.08 -24.49
CA VAL A 227 1.35 9.19 -25.65
C VAL A 227 0.04 9.22 -26.44
N PRO A 228 0.03 9.80 -27.65
CA PRO A 228 -1.18 9.84 -28.46
C PRO A 228 -1.65 8.43 -28.83
N ALA A 229 -2.96 8.21 -28.75
CA ALA A 229 -3.56 7.01 -29.31
C ALA A 229 -3.56 7.12 -30.84
N ALA A 230 -3.02 6.11 -31.52
CA ALA A 230 -3.12 5.98 -32.96
C ALA A 230 -4.59 5.86 -33.38
N SER A 231 -4.91 6.44 -34.54
CA SER A 231 -6.23 6.27 -35.16
C SER A 231 -6.41 4.85 -35.68
N GLY A 232 -7.66 4.46 -35.96
CA GLY A 232 -7.97 3.19 -36.61
C GLY A 232 -8.18 1.99 -35.68
N LYS A 233 -8.07 2.16 -34.35
CA LYS A 233 -8.47 1.14 -33.38
C LYS A 233 -9.99 0.95 -33.39
N ARG A 234 -10.45 -0.29 -33.55
CA ARG A 234 -11.86 -0.68 -33.53
C ARG A 234 -12.32 -1.04 -32.11
N SER A 235 -13.64 -1.07 -31.90
CA SER A 235 -14.27 -1.42 -30.62
C SER A 235 -14.00 -2.86 -30.18
N ASP A 236 -13.76 -3.77 -31.12
CA ASP A 236 -13.37 -5.16 -30.89
C ASP A 236 -11.87 -5.32 -30.54
N GLY A 237 -11.12 -4.22 -30.47
CA GLY A 237 -9.69 -4.21 -30.17
C GLY A 237 -8.79 -4.48 -31.37
N THR A 238 -9.35 -4.75 -32.56
CA THR A 238 -8.59 -4.88 -33.80
C THR A 238 -8.19 -3.52 -34.37
N TRP A 239 -7.25 -3.53 -35.32
CA TRP A 239 -6.78 -2.33 -35.98
C TRP A 239 -7.22 -2.31 -37.45
N SER A 240 -7.69 -1.16 -37.91
CA SER A 240 -7.96 -0.92 -39.32
C SER A 240 -6.65 -0.99 -40.12
N PRO A 241 -6.63 -1.71 -41.25
CA PRO A 241 -5.51 -1.67 -42.17
C PRO A 241 -5.23 -0.23 -42.62
N GLU A 242 -3.96 0.13 -42.68
CA GLU A 242 -3.50 1.42 -43.19
C GLU A 242 -2.56 1.19 -44.38
N LEU A 243 -2.71 2.01 -45.41
CA LEU A 243 -1.77 2.04 -46.54
C LEU A 243 -0.59 2.95 -46.23
N PRO A 244 0.62 2.62 -46.72
CA PRO A 244 1.76 3.53 -46.65
C PRO A 244 1.46 4.82 -47.42
N THR A 245 1.90 5.94 -46.87
CA THR A 245 1.67 7.28 -47.44
C THR A 245 2.89 8.15 -47.22
N GLY A 246 3.00 9.26 -47.95
CA GLY A 246 4.06 10.25 -47.77
C GLY A 246 5.43 9.81 -48.31
N PRO A 247 6.45 10.70 -48.23
CA PRO A 247 7.75 10.49 -48.85
C PRO A 247 8.57 9.36 -48.20
N ASP A 248 8.24 8.97 -46.98
CA ASP A 248 8.88 7.87 -46.24
C ASP A 248 8.19 6.51 -46.47
N ASN A 249 7.11 6.45 -47.26
CA ASN A 249 6.38 5.22 -47.61
C ASN A 249 6.02 4.33 -46.41
N ILE A 250 5.62 4.94 -45.29
CA ILE A 250 5.16 4.24 -44.09
C ILE A 250 3.71 4.58 -43.77
N THR A 251 3.05 3.72 -43.01
CA THR A 251 1.68 3.97 -42.54
C THR A 251 1.67 5.12 -41.52
N PRO A 252 0.56 5.87 -41.40
CA PRO A 252 0.39 6.91 -40.38
C PRO A 252 0.72 6.43 -38.97
N ARG A 253 0.32 5.20 -38.62
CA ARG A 253 0.62 4.59 -37.31
C ARG A 253 2.11 4.31 -37.11
N THR A 254 2.79 3.80 -38.12
CA THR A 254 4.25 3.57 -38.07
C THR A 254 5.01 4.89 -37.91
N ARG A 255 4.53 5.95 -38.58
CA ARG A 255 5.08 7.30 -38.43
C ARG A 255 4.93 7.82 -37.00
N LEU A 256 3.73 7.69 -36.43
CA LEU A 256 3.46 8.07 -35.04
C LEU A 256 4.38 7.34 -34.06
N MET A 257 4.48 6.01 -34.18
CA MET A 257 5.35 5.18 -33.34
C MET A 257 6.82 5.61 -33.45
N ARG A 258 7.33 5.81 -34.67
CA ARG A 258 8.70 6.28 -34.92
C ARG A 258 8.97 7.64 -34.30
N ASP A 259 8.05 8.57 -34.50
CA ASP A 259 8.24 9.97 -34.09
C ASP A 259 8.16 10.11 -32.56
N GLU A 260 7.28 9.36 -31.88
CA GLU A 260 7.26 9.29 -30.41
C GLU A 260 8.55 8.68 -29.84
N ILE A 261 9.11 7.64 -30.46
CA ILE A 261 10.40 7.07 -30.03
C ILE A 261 11.53 8.08 -30.25
N LYS A 262 11.56 8.77 -31.39
CA LYS A 262 12.56 9.82 -31.68
C LYS A 262 12.47 11.01 -30.70
N GLU A 263 11.26 11.37 -30.27
CA GLU A 263 11.07 12.45 -29.28
C GLU A 263 11.57 12.02 -27.89
N ARG A 264 11.39 10.74 -27.52
CA ARG A 264 11.71 10.24 -26.18
C ARG A 264 13.16 9.83 -26.00
N PHE A 265 13.80 9.35 -27.06
CA PHE A 265 15.11 8.72 -26.99
C PHE A 265 16.10 9.42 -27.91
N LYS A 266 17.30 9.69 -27.40
CA LYS A 266 18.42 10.16 -28.23
C LYS A 266 18.96 8.97 -29.02
N LEU A 267 18.49 8.81 -30.26
CA LEU A 267 18.90 7.72 -31.13
C LEU A 267 20.26 8.03 -31.76
N PRO A 268 21.31 7.23 -31.48
CA PRO A 268 22.65 7.49 -32.01
C PRO A 268 22.83 7.05 -33.47
N PHE A 269 21.90 6.26 -34.02
CA PHE A 269 21.95 5.74 -35.37
C PHE A 269 20.61 5.94 -36.10
N THR A 270 20.66 5.76 -37.42
CA THR A 270 19.50 5.91 -38.31
C THR A 270 18.41 4.90 -37.98
N VAL A 271 17.15 5.32 -38.15
CA VAL A 271 15.99 4.43 -38.06
C VAL A 271 15.61 3.97 -39.46
N GLY A 272 15.64 2.66 -39.72
CA GLY A 272 15.27 2.07 -41.00
C GLY A 272 13.81 1.59 -40.98
N CYS A 273 12.91 2.24 -41.73
CA CYS A 273 11.50 1.83 -41.77
C CYS A 273 11.13 1.14 -43.09
N PHE A 274 10.65 1.89 -44.09
CA PHE A 274 10.30 1.31 -45.38
C PHE A 274 11.55 0.89 -46.16
N ARG A 275 11.51 -0.31 -46.73
CA ARG A 275 12.48 -0.82 -47.71
C ARG A 275 11.80 -1.80 -48.65
N ASN A 276 12.00 -1.62 -49.95
CA ASN A 276 11.50 -2.50 -51.00
C ASN A 276 12.64 -3.42 -51.48
N ASP A 277 13.11 -4.28 -50.58
CA ASP A 277 14.25 -5.18 -50.82
C ASP A 277 13.82 -6.57 -51.36
N GLY A 278 12.54 -6.72 -51.73
CA GLY A 278 11.96 -8.01 -52.12
C GLY A 278 11.85 -9.02 -50.97
N GLY A 279 12.21 -8.61 -49.74
CA GLY A 279 11.99 -9.39 -48.53
C GLY A 279 10.52 -9.47 -48.15
N GLY A 280 10.17 -10.47 -47.34
CA GLY A 280 8.84 -10.54 -46.71
C GLY A 280 8.72 -9.68 -45.46
N GLY A 281 7.54 -9.71 -44.83
CA GLY A 281 7.30 -9.06 -43.53
C GLY A 281 6.72 -7.65 -43.64
N GLU A 282 6.91 -6.85 -42.57
CA GLU A 282 6.20 -5.57 -42.41
C GLU A 282 6.97 -4.36 -42.96
N HIS A 283 8.28 -4.47 -43.23
CA HIS A 283 9.08 -3.39 -43.81
C HIS A 283 8.61 -2.93 -45.20
N PRO A 284 8.39 -3.83 -46.19
CA PRO A 284 7.90 -3.43 -47.51
C PRO A 284 6.46 -2.92 -47.50
N LEU A 285 5.73 -3.19 -46.42
CA LEU A 285 4.36 -2.73 -46.22
C LEU A 285 4.30 -1.37 -45.50
N GLY A 286 5.46 -0.80 -45.17
CA GLY A 286 5.55 0.46 -44.43
C GLY A 286 5.05 0.35 -42.99
N ARG A 287 5.05 -0.87 -42.43
CA ARG A 287 4.52 -1.23 -41.09
C ARG A 287 5.58 -1.66 -40.09
N ALA A 288 6.86 -1.39 -40.37
CA ALA A 288 7.94 -1.66 -39.42
C ALA A 288 9.02 -0.59 -39.43
N CYS A 289 9.73 -0.50 -38.30
CA CYS A 289 10.97 0.25 -38.17
C CYS A 289 12.00 -0.53 -37.33
N ASP A 290 13.25 -0.44 -37.75
CA ASP A 290 14.45 -0.89 -37.04
C ASP A 290 15.13 0.32 -36.40
N PHE A 291 15.16 0.34 -35.06
CA PHE A 291 15.85 1.35 -34.27
C PHE A 291 17.28 0.88 -34.01
N MET A 292 18.21 1.32 -34.86
CA MET A 292 19.60 0.87 -34.84
C MET A 292 20.33 1.32 -33.57
N LEU A 293 21.14 0.42 -33.02
CA LEU A 293 21.96 0.59 -31.82
C LEU A 293 23.47 0.47 -32.11
N SER A 294 23.81 0.12 -33.35
CA SER A 294 25.15 0.18 -33.94
C SER A 294 25.04 0.57 -35.42
N SER A 295 26.17 0.61 -36.14
CA SER A 295 26.19 0.82 -37.60
C SER A 295 25.60 -0.34 -38.42
N GLY A 296 25.08 -1.38 -37.76
CA GLY A 296 24.63 -2.62 -38.39
C GLY A 296 25.75 -3.66 -38.48
N GLY A 297 25.41 -4.92 -38.23
CA GLY A 297 26.32 -6.07 -38.30
C GLY A 297 27.32 -6.17 -37.14
N ALA A 298 27.35 -5.19 -36.24
CA ALA A 298 28.25 -5.12 -35.09
C ALA A 298 27.47 -5.06 -33.78
N MET A 299 28.03 -5.65 -32.72
CA MET A 299 27.44 -5.57 -31.38
C MET A 299 27.41 -4.11 -30.88
N PRO A 300 26.28 -3.64 -30.35
CA PRO A 300 26.20 -2.32 -29.72
C PRO A 300 27.09 -2.21 -28.49
N SER A 301 27.45 -0.98 -28.13
CA SER A 301 28.06 -0.70 -26.82
C SER A 301 27.09 -1.05 -25.68
N ALA A 302 27.62 -1.21 -24.46
CA ALA A 302 26.78 -1.46 -23.29
C ALA A 302 25.70 -0.36 -23.09
N ALA A 303 26.06 0.90 -23.34
CA ALA A 303 25.13 2.02 -23.27
C ALA A 303 24.00 1.91 -24.31
N ASN A 304 24.33 1.50 -25.54
CA ASN A 304 23.33 1.32 -26.59
C ASN A 304 22.47 0.07 -26.37
N LEU A 305 23.01 -0.99 -25.77
CA LEU A 305 22.21 -2.15 -25.37
C LEU A 305 21.16 -1.76 -24.32
N ALA A 306 21.54 -0.94 -23.33
CA ALA A 306 20.63 -0.40 -22.32
C ALA A 306 19.58 0.53 -22.95
N LEU A 307 19.97 1.36 -23.92
CA LEU A 307 19.03 2.16 -24.72
C LEU A 307 18.01 1.26 -25.45
N GLY A 308 18.47 0.18 -26.08
CA GLY A 308 17.58 -0.78 -26.75
C GLY A 308 16.60 -1.46 -25.79
N ASP A 309 17.04 -1.79 -24.56
CA ASP A 309 16.14 -2.33 -23.54
C ASP A 309 15.05 -1.31 -23.16
N GLN A 310 15.41 -0.03 -23.03
CA GLN A 310 14.46 1.05 -22.73
C GLN A 310 13.46 1.29 -23.87
N ILE A 311 13.92 1.29 -25.12
CA ILE A 311 13.06 1.43 -26.31
C ILE A 311 12.08 0.26 -26.36
N ALA A 312 12.57 -0.99 -26.27
CA ALA A 312 11.71 -2.17 -26.34
C ALA A 312 10.66 -2.19 -25.21
N ALA A 313 11.06 -1.87 -23.97
CA ALA A 313 10.14 -1.81 -22.84
C ALA A 313 9.05 -0.75 -23.04
N TRP A 314 9.43 0.47 -23.44
CA TRP A 314 8.48 1.55 -23.69
C TRP A 314 7.51 1.22 -24.84
N THR A 315 8.01 0.62 -25.92
CA THR A 315 7.17 0.21 -27.06
C THR A 315 6.15 -0.84 -26.65
N ILE A 316 6.54 -1.81 -25.82
CA ILE A 316 5.62 -2.85 -25.29
C ILE A 316 4.56 -2.22 -24.39
N GLU A 317 4.96 -1.33 -23.47
CA GLU A 317 4.04 -0.63 -22.56
C GLU A 317 2.99 0.20 -23.32
N ASN A 318 3.39 0.81 -24.44
CA ASN A 318 2.53 1.71 -25.24
C ASN A 318 1.90 1.02 -26.46
N ALA A 319 2.10 -0.28 -26.61
CA ALA A 319 1.68 -1.05 -27.78
C ALA A 319 0.19 -0.93 -28.08
N ALA A 320 -0.65 -0.94 -27.04
CA ALA A 320 -2.11 -0.87 -27.18
C ALA A 320 -2.61 0.50 -27.66
N LYS A 321 -1.84 1.57 -27.46
CA LYS A 321 -2.14 2.93 -27.94
C LYS A 321 -1.61 3.14 -29.34
N LEU A 322 -0.41 2.62 -29.62
CA LEU A 322 0.27 2.82 -30.90
C LEU A 322 -0.10 1.77 -31.95
N GLY A 323 -0.77 0.68 -31.58
CA GLY A 323 -1.10 -0.44 -32.47
C GLY A 323 0.11 -1.24 -32.92
N VAL A 324 1.03 -1.48 -31.98
CA VAL A 324 2.17 -2.38 -32.16
C VAL A 324 1.67 -3.82 -32.20
N LYS A 325 2.16 -4.58 -33.19
CA LYS A 325 1.89 -6.01 -33.39
C LYS A 325 2.88 -6.86 -32.61
N TYR A 326 4.17 -6.58 -32.75
CA TYR A 326 5.24 -7.25 -31.99
C TYR A 326 6.54 -6.43 -31.96
N VAL A 327 7.41 -6.79 -31.02
CA VAL A 327 8.78 -6.27 -30.89
C VAL A 327 9.76 -7.43 -30.93
N ILE A 328 10.86 -7.28 -31.65
CA ILE A 328 11.98 -8.24 -31.68
C ILE A 328 13.26 -7.51 -31.23
N TYR A 329 13.97 -8.10 -30.27
CA TYR A 329 15.25 -7.55 -29.79
C TYR A 329 16.05 -8.60 -29.04
N LYS A 330 17.37 -8.69 -29.24
CA LYS A 330 18.26 -9.68 -28.59
C LYS A 330 17.78 -11.13 -28.77
N GLN A 331 17.48 -11.50 -30.03
CA GLN A 331 17.08 -12.85 -30.42
C GLN A 331 15.81 -13.37 -29.71
N ARG A 332 14.93 -12.47 -29.29
CA ARG A 332 13.64 -12.80 -28.68
C ARG A 332 12.55 -11.94 -29.28
N ILE A 333 11.34 -12.46 -29.31
CA ILE A 333 10.14 -11.80 -29.80
C ILE A 333 9.11 -11.64 -28.69
N TYR A 334 8.46 -10.48 -28.65
CA TYR A 334 7.32 -10.16 -27.81
C TYR A 334 6.11 -9.87 -28.71
N ASN A 335 5.16 -10.78 -28.78
CA ASN A 335 3.91 -10.57 -29.52
C ASN A 335 2.88 -9.92 -28.59
N ILE A 336 2.28 -8.80 -28.99
CA ILE A 336 1.36 -8.04 -28.12
C ILE A 336 0.08 -8.84 -27.82
N ALA A 337 -0.40 -9.62 -28.79
CA ALA A 337 -1.57 -10.50 -28.62
C ALA A 337 -1.29 -11.72 -27.71
N SER A 338 -0.03 -12.08 -27.47
CA SER A 338 0.37 -13.19 -26.61
C SER A 338 1.60 -12.79 -25.79
N PRO A 339 1.38 -12.00 -24.71
CA PRO A 339 2.42 -11.33 -23.93
C PRO A 339 3.50 -12.26 -23.39
N GLY A 340 4.75 -11.78 -23.40
CA GLY A 340 5.91 -12.51 -22.92
C GLY A 340 7.00 -12.65 -23.98
N TRP A 341 8.26 -12.55 -23.55
CA TRP A 341 9.42 -12.78 -24.42
C TRP A 341 9.58 -14.27 -24.72
N ARG A 342 9.71 -14.61 -25.99
CA ARG A 342 10.04 -15.96 -26.46
C ARG A 342 11.35 -15.94 -27.23
N ALA A 343 12.22 -16.90 -26.96
CA ALA A 343 13.44 -17.06 -27.73
C ALA A 343 13.12 -17.37 -29.20
N MET A 344 13.93 -16.81 -30.10
CA MET A 344 13.92 -17.17 -31.52
C MET A 344 15.06 -18.14 -31.82
N SER A 345 14.93 -18.89 -32.91
CA SER A 345 16.07 -19.64 -33.46
C SER A 345 17.20 -18.69 -33.85
N ASP A 346 18.44 -19.18 -33.79
CA ASP A 346 19.57 -18.47 -34.38
C ASP A 346 19.40 -18.39 -35.90
N ARG A 347 19.53 -17.17 -36.43
CA ARG A 347 19.39 -16.87 -37.86
C ARG A 347 20.74 -16.60 -38.53
N GLY A 348 21.86 -16.70 -37.81
CA GLY A 348 23.21 -16.74 -38.38
C GLY A 348 24.00 -15.44 -38.34
N SER A 349 23.44 -14.33 -37.84
CA SER A 349 24.18 -13.06 -37.68
C SER A 349 23.60 -12.17 -36.58
N ILE A 350 24.41 -11.20 -36.12
CA ILE A 350 24.01 -10.16 -35.16
C ILE A 350 22.73 -9.45 -35.61
N THR A 351 22.70 -9.01 -36.88
CA THR A 351 21.56 -8.29 -37.45
C THR A 351 20.34 -9.18 -37.59
N GLN A 352 20.47 -10.40 -38.14
CA GLN A 352 19.32 -11.30 -38.27
C GLN A 352 18.76 -11.74 -36.91
N ASN A 353 19.60 -11.78 -35.88
CA ASN A 353 19.19 -12.04 -34.49
C ASN A 353 18.79 -10.77 -33.72
N HIS A 354 18.77 -9.60 -34.35
CA HIS A 354 18.30 -8.33 -33.76
C HIS A 354 19.07 -7.94 -32.50
N PHE A 355 20.38 -8.21 -32.46
CA PHE A 355 21.24 -7.74 -31.37
C PHE A 355 21.67 -6.29 -31.55
N ASP A 356 21.69 -5.80 -32.79
CA ASP A 356 22.12 -4.46 -33.16
C ASP A 356 20.99 -3.45 -33.37
N HIS A 357 19.72 -3.87 -33.23
CA HIS A 357 18.56 -2.99 -33.36
C HIS A 357 17.33 -3.53 -32.62
N VAL A 358 16.43 -2.63 -32.23
CA VAL A 358 15.07 -2.99 -31.82
C VAL A 358 14.17 -2.94 -33.05
N HIS A 359 13.57 -4.07 -33.43
CA HIS A 359 12.60 -4.12 -34.51
C HIS A 359 11.18 -4.02 -33.96
N VAL A 360 10.38 -3.12 -34.52
CA VAL A 360 8.98 -2.89 -34.14
C VAL A 360 8.10 -3.05 -35.36
N SER A 361 7.11 -3.93 -35.26
CA SER A 361 6.10 -4.16 -36.29
C SER A 361 4.72 -3.68 -35.84
N MET A 362 3.94 -3.16 -36.77
CA MET A 362 2.62 -2.55 -36.57
C MET A 362 1.51 -3.38 -37.22
N TYR A 363 0.26 -3.21 -36.75
CA TYR A 363 -0.92 -3.83 -37.38
C TYR A 363 -1.31 -3.21 -38.72
#